data_AF-A0A7W9N1C9-F1
#
_entry.id   AF-A0A7W9N1C9-F1
#
_cell.length_a   1.000
_cell.length_b   1.000
_cell.length_c   1.000
_cell.angle_alpha   90.00
_cell.angle_beta   90.00
_cell.angle_gamma   90.00
#
_symmetry.space_group_name_H-M   'P 1'
#
loop_
_entity.id
_entity.type
_entity.pdbx_description
1 polymer ?
#
loop_
_entity_poly.entity_id
_entity_poly.type
_entity_poly.pdbx_seq_one_letter_code
_entity_poly.pdbx_strand_id
1 'polypeptide(L)'
;MTESARTPLPGATNGCSCCAPAADATAPAGHQSADPTGTSAGAATYQVEGMTCGHCVGSVAEAVSALDGVDDVRIELVAGGASPVTVTGPASADSVRTAIEAAGYRVRI
;
A
#
# COMPACT_ATOMS: atom_id res chain seq x y z
N MET A 1 13.08 -34.65 61.92
CA MET A 1 12.55 -35.91 61.36
C MET A 1 12.53 -35.69 59.85
N THR A 2 13.60 -36.05 59.14
CA THR A 2 13.65 -37.25 58.26
C THR A 2 12.61 -37.06 57.13
N GLU A 3 12.88 -36.96 55.82
CA GLU A 3 13.80 -37.65 54.91
C GLU A 3 13.88 -36.82 53.61
N SER A 4 15.06 -36.64 53.00
CA SER A 4 15.76 -37.61 52.16
C SER A 4 15.08 -37.92 50.83
N ALA A 5 15.78 -37.46 49.78
CA ALA A 5 16.10 -38.22 48.58
C ALA A 5 15.05 -38.28 47.46
N ARG A 6 15.39 -37.70 46.30
CA ARG A 6 16.06 -38.42 45.20
C ARG A 6 16.08 -37.55 43.95
N THR A 7 17.29 -37.23 43.50
CA THR A 7 17.57 -37.09 42.07
C THR A 7 17.23 -38.42 41.38
N PRO A 8 16.43 -38.38 40.31
CA PRO A 8 16.87 -39.00 39.08
C PRO A 8 16.73 -38.07 37.85
N LEU A 9 17.87 -37.84 37.19
CA LEU A 9 17.97 -37.79 35.73
C LEU A 9 17.65 -39.20 35.16
N PRO A 10 17.62 -39.42 33.83
CA PRO A 10 17.01 -38.67 32.73
C PRO A 10 16.12 -39.61 31.87
N GLY A 11 15.26 -39.07 31.00
CA GLY A 11 14.64 -39.89 29.96
C GLY A 11 13.45 -39.23 29.29
N ALA A 12 13.67 -38.69 28.09
CA ALA A 12 12.79 -38.83 26.93
C ALA A 12 13.21 -37.84 25.84
N THR A 13 14.22 -38.23 25.05
CA THR A 13 14.31 -37.89 23.63
C THR A 13 13.06 -38.40 22.92
N ASN A 14 12.21 -37.49 22.44
CA ASN A 14 11.79 -37.36 21.04
C ASN A 14 10.60 -36.39 20.99
N GLY A 15 10.83 -35.22 20.40
CA GLY A 15 9.79 -34.22 20.15
C GLY A 15 8.73 -34.77 19.19
N CYS A 16 7.47 -34.68 19.61
CA CYS A 16 6.32 -34.80 18.73
C CYS A 16 5.69 -33.41 18.64
N SER A 17 5.99 -32.78 17.51
CA SER A 17 5.41 -31.54 16.99
C SER A 17 3.91 -31.72 16.77
N CYS A 18 3.05 -30.89 17.39
CA CYS A 18 1.74 -30.48 16.82
C CYS A 18 0.79 -29.65 17.72
N CYS A 19 1.12 -29.19 18.95
CA CYS A 19 0.08 -28.48 19.74
C CYS A 19 0.56 -27.37 20.73
N ALA A 20 0.56 -26.12 20.23
CA ALA A 20 0.19 -24.81 20.88
C ALA A 20 1.08 -24.18 22.00
N PRO A 21 0.91 -22.89 22.42
CA PRO A 21 -0.02 -21.82 22.00
C PRO A 21 0.60 -20.40 21.84
N ALA A 22 -0.28 -19.43 21.51
CA ALA A 22 -0.04 -18.00 21.36
C ALA A 22 0.44 -17.27 22.62
N ALA A 23 1.43 -16.38 22.48
CA ALA A 23 1.38 -14.95 22.86
C ALA A 23 2.77 -14.31 22.76
N ASP A 24 2.80 -13.08 22.25
CA ASP A 24 3.83 -12.04 22.44
C ASP A 24 5.08 -12.07 21.54
N ALA A 25 5.01 -11.33 20.42
CA ALA A 25 6.05 -10.39 19.96
C ALA A 25 5.67 -9.78 18.58
N THR A 26 5.15 -8.55 18.63
CA THR A 26 5.27 -7.49 17.61
C THR A 26 5.34 -7.96 16.15
N ALA A 27 4.18 -8.20 15.56
CA ALA A 27 4.05 -8.36 14.11
C ALA A 27 4.49 -7.06 13.41
N PRO A 28 5.50 -7.07 12.52
CA PRO A 28 5.41 -6.17 11.39
C PRO A 28 4.24 -6.65 10.53
N ALA A 29 3.34 -5.73 10.18
CA ALA A 29 2.38 -5.91 9.11
C ALA A 29 3.17 -6.11 7.80
N GLY A 30 3.56 -7.36 7.55
CA GLY A 30 4.13 -7.83 6.30
C GLY A 30 3.01 -8.31 5.39
N HIS A 31 2.09 -7.43 5.02
CA HIS A 31 1.46 -7.55 3.71
C HIS A 31 2.26 -6.61 2.82
N GLN A 32 3.08 -7.15 1.93
CA GLN A 32 3.29 -6.69 0.56
C GLN A 32 4.27 -7.69 -0.05
N SER A 33 3.74 -8.86 -0.45
CA SER A 33 4.23 -9.43 -1.70
C SER A 33 3.91 -8.38 -2.75
N ALA A 34 4.84 -7.47 -2.97
CA ALA A 34 4.87 -6.67 -4.17
C ALA A 34 5.33 -7.64 -5.26
N ASP A 35 4.36 -8.34 -5.84
CA ASP A 35 4.52 -8.93 -7.16
C ASP A 35 4.81 -7.75 -8.13
N PRO A 36 6.03 -7.57 -8.64
CA PRO A 36 6.25 -6.60 -9.69
C PRO A 36 5.88 -7.32 -11.00
N THR A 37 4.59 -7.58 -11.20
CA THR A 37 4.11 -7.86 -12.56
C THR A 37 4.17 -6.52 -13.27
N GLY A 38 5.33 -6.26 -13.88
CA GLY A 38 5.58 -5.07 -14.65
C GLY A 38 4.50 -4.91 -15.72
N THR A 39 3.89 -3.74 -15.75
CA THR A 39 3.33 -3.22 -16.99
C THR A 39 4.16 -1.99 -17.36
N SER A 40 4.89 -2.17 -18.45
CA SER A 40 5.88 -1.27 -19.03
C SER A 40 5.31 0.14 -19.21
N ALA A 41 6.16 1.14 -18.94
CA ALA A 41 5.97 2.57 -19.17
C ALA A 41 4.79 2.86 -20.12
N GLY A 42 3.66 3.24 -19.54
CA GLY A 42 2.42 3.51 -20.25
C GLY A 42 1.78 4.76 -19.67
N ALA A 43 1.24 5.61 -20.52
CA ALA A 43 0.42 6.71 -20.08
C ALA A 43 -0.93 6.17 -19.60
N ALA A 44 -1.27 6.40 -18.34
CA ALA A 44 -2.55 6.02 -17.76
C ALA A 44 -3.44 7.25 -17.63
N THR A 45 -4.73 7.11 -17.97
CA THR A 45 -5.69 8.22 -17.85
C THR A 45 -6.71 7.91 -16.77
N TYR A 46 -6.89 8.85 -15.87
CA TYR A 46 -7.74 8.76 -14.69
C TYR A 46 -8.84 9.81 -14.77
N GLN A 47 -10.03 9.50 -14.27
CA GLN A 47 -11.14 10.46 -14.23
C GLN A 47 -11.33 10.97 -12.81
N VAL A 48 -11.00 12.23 -12.57
CA VAL A 48 -11.08 12.83 -11.23
C VAL A 48 -12.36 13.66 -11.12
N GLU A 49 -13.20 13.31 -10.15
CA GLU A 49 -14.45 14.02 -9.85
C GLU A 49 -14.22 15.04 -8.71
N GLY A 50 -14.86 16.20 -8.81
CA GLY A 50 -14.85 17.23 -7.76
C GLY A 50 -13.81 18.35 -7.94
N MET A 51 -13.05 18.35 -9.04
CA MET A 51 -12.23 19.51 -9.42
C MET A 51 -13.13 20.61 -10.02
N THR A 52 -13.33 21.70 -9.27
CA THR A 52 -14.24 22.79 -9.64
C THR A 52 -13.53 24.12 -9.92
N CYS A 53 -12.23 24.22 -9.62
CA CYS A 53 -11.45 25.44 -9.78
C CYS A 53 -10.00 25.13 -10.19
N GLY A 54 -9.36 26.03 -10.93
CA GLY A 54 -7.96 25.87 -11.38
C GLY A 54 -6.96 25.73 -10.24
N HIS A 55 -7.24 26.28 -9.06
CA HIS A 55 -6.42 26.04 -7.86
C HIS A 55 -6.46 24.58 -7.40
N CYS A 56 -7.60 23.90 -7.51
CA CYS A 56 -7.72 22.48 -7.17
C CYS A 56 -6.88 21.61 -8.11
N VAL A 57 -6.83 21.98 -9.39
CA VAL A 57 -6.01 21.29 -10.39
C VAL A 57 -4.54 21.38 -10.03
N GLY A 58 -4.04 22.57 -9.70
CA GLY A 58 -2.65 22.75 -9.30
C GLY A 58 -2.27 21.87 -8.11
N SER A 59 -3.11 21.85 -7.06
CA SER A 59 -2.86 21.00 -5.89
C SER A 59 -2.81 19.50 -6.24
N VAL A 60 -3.70 19.02 -7.11
CA VAL A 60 -3.71 17.62 -7.54
C VAL A 60 -2.53 17.30 -8.46
N ALA A 61 -2.20 18.21 -9.38
CA ALA A 61 -1.06 18.07 -10.28
C ALA A 61 0.24 17.91 -9.50
N GLU A 62 0.48 18.78 -8.52
CA GLU A 62 1.66 18.74 -7.67
C GLU A 62 1.70 17.45 -6.83
N ALA A 63 0.57 17.04 -6.26
CA ALA A 63 0.48 15.82 -5.46
C ALA A 63 0.78 14.55 -6.29
N VAL A 64 0.27 14.48 -7.52
CA VAL A 64 0.53 13.35 -8.44
C VAL A 64 1.94 13.43 -9.00
N SER A 65 2.42 14.61 -9.38
CA SER A 65 3.78 14.80 -9.88
C SER A 65 4.86 14.55 -8.83
N ALA A 66 4.52 14.65 -7.53
CA ALA A 66 5.42 14.30 -6.43
C ALA A 66 5.57 12.79 -6.21
N LEU A 67 4.80 11.95 -6.90
CA LEU A 67 4.91 10.50 -6.80
C LEU A 67 6.14 9.99 -7.55
N ASP A 68 6.83 9.03 -6.93
CA ASP A 68 7.95 8.34 -7.57
C ASP A 68 7.45 7.53 -8.78
N GLY A 69 8.09 7.74 -9.93
CA GLY A 69 7.68 7.12 -11.19
C GLY A 69 6.67 7.90 -12.03
N VAL A 70 6.40 9.17 -11.71
CA VAL A 70 5.67 10.09 -12.59
C VAL A 70 6.67 10.95 -13.38
N ASP A 71 6.55 10.92 -14.71
CA ASP A 71 7.39 11.68 -15.64
C ASP A 71 6.65 12.92 -16.17
N ASP A 72 5.37 12.78 -16.53
CA ASP A 72 4.51 13.87 -17.02
C ASP A 72 3.08 13.72 -16.49
N VAL A 73 2.44 14.86 -16.18
CA VAL A 73 1.04 14.92 -15.74
C VAL A 73 0.28 15.93 -16.60
N ARG A 74 -0.79 15.46 -17.23
CA ARG A 74 -1.68 16.25 -18.06
C ARG A 74 -3.08 16.23 -17.47
N ILE A 75 -3.61 17.39 -17.08
CA ILE A 75 -4.95 17.49 -16.49
C ILE A 75 -5.84 18.34 -17.39
N GLU A 76 -6.96 17.77 -17.80
CA GLU A 76 -8.04 18.47 -18.48
C GLU A 76 -9.14 18.81 -17.46
N LEU A 77 -9.16 20.06 -17.00
CA LEU A 77 -10.19 20.51 -16.07
C LEU A 77 -11.55 20.61 -16.76
N VAL A 78 -12.48 19.78 -16.32
CA VAL A 78 -13.89 19.84 -16.72
C VAL A 78 -14.68 20.38 -15.53
N ALA A 79 -14.96 21.68 -15.54
CA ALA A 79 -15.70 22.33 -14.47
C ALA A 79 -17.10 21.71 -14.29
N GLY A 80 -17.33 21.10 -13.12
CA GLY A 80 -18.60 20.43 -12.79
C GLY A 80 -18.73 19.00 -13.31
N GLY A 81 -17.66 18.39 -13.80
CA GLY A 81 -17.66 17.01 -14.30
C GLY A 81 -16.45 16.19 -13.87
N ALA A 82 -16.23 15.08 -14.58
CA ALA A 82 -15.03 14.27 -14.48
C ALA A 82 -13.92 14.91 -15.31
N SER A 83 -12.81 15.24 -14.66
CA SER A 83 -11.64 15.83 -15.28
C SER A 83 -10.62 14.73 -15.60
N PRO A 84 -10.29 14.50 -16.88
CA PRO A 84 -9.25 13.55 -17.27
C PRO A 84 -7.88 13.97 -16.74
N VAL A 85 -7.16 13.03 -16.15
CA VAL A 85 -5.78 13.18 -15.67
C VAL A 85 -4.95 12.09 -16.31
N THR A 86 -4.13 12.45 -17.29
CA THR A 86 -3.18 11.54 -17.92
C THR A 86 -1.85 11.64 -17.20
N VAL A 87 -1.37 10.52 -16.67
CA VAL A 87 -0.07 10.40 -16.01
C VAL A 87 0.79 9.51 -16.87
N THR A 88 1.98 10.00 -17.22
CA THR A 88 2.98 9.26 -17.96
C THR A 88 4.09 8.85 -17.01
N GLY A 89 4.44 7.56 -16.99
CA GLY A 89 5.57 7.05 -16.21
C GLY A 89 5.36 5.61 -15.75
N PRO A 90 6.33 5.02 -15.03
CA PRO A 90 6.19 3.70 -14.41
C PRO A 90 5.32 3.71 -13.12
N ALA A 91 4.68 4.82 -12.76
CA ALA A 91 3.82 4.90 -11.59
C ALA A 91 2.63 3.93 -11.66
N SER A 92 2.39 3.23 -10.56
CA SER A 92 1.25 2.32 -10.41
C SER A 92 -0.05 3.11 -10.29
N ALA A 93 -1.11 2.63 -10.96
CA ALA A 93 -2.45 3.22 -10.87
C ALA A 93 -2.98 3.28 -9.44
N ASP A 94 -2.64 2.30 -8.60
CA ASP A 94 -3.02 2.29 -7.19
C ASP A 94 -2.32 3.39 -6.38
N SER A 95 -1.04 3.67 -6.68
CA SER A 95 -0.28 4.76 -6.04
C SER A 95 -0.85 6.13 -6.40
N VAL A 96 -1.13 6.35 -7.70
CA VAL A 96 -1.77 7.57 -8.19
C VAL A 96 -3.15 7.75 -7.56
N ARG A 97 -3.95 6.68 -7.53
CA ARG A 97 -5.27 6.69 -6.90
C ARG A 97 -5.19 7.05 -5.42
N THR A 98 -4.34 6.38 -4.67
CA THR A 98 -4.16 6.62 -3.24
C THR A 98 -3.76 8.07 -2.96
N ALA A 99 -2.89 8.67 -3.78
CA ALA A 99 -2.49 10.07 -3.63
C ALA A 99 -3.66 11.04 -3.87
N ILE A 100 -4.48 10.79 -4.90
CA ILE A 100 -5.66 11.60 -5.22
C ILE A 100 -6.73 11.46 -4.13
N GLU A 101 -6.96 10.25 -3.63
CA GLU A 101 -7.90 9.99 -2.53
C GLU A 101 -7.41 10.61 -1.21
N ALA A 102 -6.11 10.58 -0.93
CA ALA A 102 -5.51 11.26 0.22
C ALA A 102 -5.63 12.80 0.12
N ALA A 103 -5.62 13.35 -1.10
CA ALA A 103 -5.93 14.75 -1.36
C ALA A 103 -7.43 15.08 -1.22
N GLY A 104 -8.29 14.09 -1.01
CA GLY A 104 -9.73 14.25 -0.79
C GLY A 104 -10.58 14.24 -2.06
N TYR A 105 -10.03 13.77 -3.18
CA TYR A 105 -10.75 13.68 -4.46
C TYR A 105 -11.11 12.24 -4.79
N ARG A 106 -12.20 12.06 -5.54
CA ARG A 106 -12.57 10.75 -6.07
C ARG A 106 -11.98 10.56 -7.45
N VAL A 107 -11.33 9.43 -7.64
CA VAL A 107 -10.79 9.02 -8.94
C VAL A 107 -11.49 7.75 -9.40
N ARG A 108 -11.80 7.68 -10.70
CA ARG A 108 -12.24 6.47 -11.38
C ARG A 108 -11.21 6.05 -12.41
N ILE A 109 -10.94 4.73 -12.43
CA ILE A 109 -9.98 4.06 -13.30
C ILE A 109 -10.70 3.12 -14.25
#